data_AF-I5BS36-F1
#
_entry.id   AF-I5BS36-F1
#
_cell.length_a   1.000
_cell.length_b   1.000
_cell.length_c   1.000
_cell.angle_alpha   90.00
_cell.angle_beta   90.00
_cell.angle_gamma   90.00
#
_symmetry.space_group_name_H-M   'P 1'
#
loop_
_entity.id
_entity.type
_entity.pdbx_description
1 polymer ?
#
loop_
_entity_poly.entity_id
_entity_poly.type
_entity_poly.pdbx_seq_one_letter_code
_entity_poly.pdbx_strand_id
1 'polypeptide(L)' 'MPKRTSPQLIQDKEDLNDIDKLVVDKRNQQRAKAKKNRRNRHYTKQLLKNSLNLLDDGDEV' A
#
# COMPACT_ATOMS: atom_id res chain seq x y z
N MET A 1 14.82 -7.40 -8.86
CA MET A 1 14.62 -6.55 -7.67
C MET A 1 13.24 -6.78 -7.09
N PRO A 2 13.08 -6.97 -5.77
CA PRO A 2 11.75 -7.06 -5.17
C PRO A 2 10.95 -5.78 -5.44
N LYS A 3 9.68 -5.92 -5.82
CA LYS A 3 8.75 -4.81 -6.08
C LYS A 3 7.91 -4.55 -4.82
N ARG A 4 7.37 -3.33 -4.70
CA ARG A 4 6.38 -3.00 -3.65
C ARG A 4 5.00 -3.41 -4.14
N THR A 5 4.05 -3.52 -3.23
CA THR A 5 2.62 -3.65 -3.55
C THR A 5 2.19 -2.49 -4.46
N SER A 6 1.51 -2.82 -5.55
CA SER A 6 0.97 -1.84 -6.50
C SER A 6 -0.38 -1.33 -6.02
N PRO A 7 -0.71 -0.04 -6.19
CA PRO A 7 -2.07 0.46 -5.95
C PRO A 7 -3.14 -0.24 -6.79
N GLN A 8 -2.83 -0.63 -8.03
CA GLN A 8 -3.75 -1.38 -8.90
C GLN A 8 -4.12 -2.78 -8.39
N LEU A 9 -3.46 -3.28 -7.34
CA LEU A 9 -3.85 -4.54 -6.70
C LEU A 9 -5.15 -4.38 -5.88
N ILE A 10 -5.45 -3.16 -5.44
CA ILE A 10 -6.66 -2.82 -4.70
C ILE A 10 -7.72 -2.50 -5.74
N GLN A 11 -8.72 -3.37 -5.87
CA GLN A 11 -9.78 -3.23 -6.87
C GLN A 11 -11.03 -2.64 -6.23
N ASP A 12 -11.34 -3.06 -5.00
CA ASP A 12 -12.55 -2.65 -4.30
C ASP A 12 -12.22 -1.90 -3.00
N LYS A 13 -13.20 -1.13 -2.51
CA LYS A 13 -13.08 -0.42 -1.22
C LYS A 13 -12.92 -1.40 -0.04
N GLU A 14 -13.39 -2.64 -0.17
CA GLU A 14 -13.21 -3.70 0.83
C GLU A 14 -11.75 -4.12 1.01
N ASP A 15 -10.93 -4.06 -0.05
CA ASP A 15 -9.49 -4.37 0.01
C ASP A 15 -8.73 -3.37 0.90
N LEU A 16 -9.28 -2.17 1.10
CA LEU A 16 -8.71 -1.14 1.97
C LEU A 16 -8.77 -1.53 3.44
N ASN A 17 -9.75 -2.36 3.85
CA ASN A 17 -9.88 -2.83 5.23
C ASN A 17 -8.69 -3.69 5.66
N ASP A 18 -8.11 -4.44 4.72
CA ASP A 18 -6.99 -5.36 4.94
C ASP A 18 -5.66 -4.82 4.40
N ILE A 19 -5.56 -3.51 4.15
CA ILE A 19 -4.40 -2.90 3.49
C ILE A 19 -3.07 -3.15 4.20
N ASP A 20 -3.07 -3.27 5.53
CA ASP A 20 -1.86 -3.56 6.31
C ASP A 20 -1.30 -4.97 6.03
N LYS A 21 -2.14 -5.91 5.59
CA LYS A 21 -1.73 -7.26 5.17
C LYS A 21 -1.21 -7.26 3.73
N LEU A 22 -1.71 -6.35 2.89
CA LEU A 22 -1.32 -6.21 1.49
C LEU A 22 0.00 -5.45 1.31
N VAL A 23 0.34 -4.54 2.22
CA VAL A 23 1.54 -3.70 2.12
C VAL A 23 2.81 -4.50 2.41
N VAL A 24 3.58 -4.78 1.37
CA VAL A 24 4.89 -5.44 1.46
C VAL A 24 6.00 -4.49 1.03
N ASP A 25 6.90 -4.19 1.96
CA ASP A 25 8.14 -3.46 1.68
C ASP A 25 9.14 -4.36 0.92
N LYS A 26 9.56 -3.91 -0.26
CA LYS A 26 10.58 -4.64 -1.04
C LYS A 26 11.92 -4.88 -0.32
N ARG A 27 12.22 -4.15 0.76
CA ARG A 27 13.44 -4.35 1.58
C ARG A 27 13.15 -4.88 2.98
N ASN A 28 12.01 -5.54 3.17
CA ASN A 28 11.58 -6.03 4.48
C ASN A 28 12.63 -6.89 5.20
N GLN A 29 13.34 -7.73 4.44
CA GLN A 29 14.37 -8.66 4.94
C GLN A 29 15.74 -8.00 5.22
N GLN A 30 15.93 -6.74 4.80
CA GLN A 30 17.23 -6.05 4.88
C GLN A 30 17.20 -4.84 5.82
N ARG A 31 16.10 -4.63 6.56
CA ARG A 31 15.90 -3.46 7.43
C ARG A 31 15.78 -3.87 8.89
N ALA A 32 16.45 -3.12 9.75
CA ALA A 32 16.24 -3.18 11.20
C ALA A 32 14.76 -2.93 11.55
N LYS A 33 14.27 -3.61 12.61
CA LYS A 33 12.85 -3.69 13.00
C LYS A 33 12.15 -2.33 13.11
N ALA A 34 12.77 -1.35 13.76
CA ALA A 34 12.18 -0.01 13.91
C ALA A 34 12.05 0.74 12.58
N LYS A 35 13.06 0.63 11.70
CA LYS A 35 13.07 1.24 10.36
C LYS A 35 12.06 0.57 9.43
N LYS A 36 11.87 -0.75 9.58
CA LYS A 36 10.82 -1.54 8.92
C LYS A 36 9.44 -1.01 9.29
N ASN A 37 9.12 -0.86 10.58
CA ASN A 37 7.80 -0.38 11.01
C ASN A 37 7.50 1.05 10.52
N ARG A 38 8.46 1.99 10.62
CA ARG A 38 8.29 3.35 10.07
C ARG A 38 8.04 3.31 8.56
N ARG A 39 8.75 2.45 7.83
CA ARG A 39 8.59 2.34 6.37
C ARG A 39 7.29 1.68 5.97
N ASN A 40 6.85 0.63 6.67
CA ASN A 40 5.53 0.03 6.44
C ASN A 40 4.44 1.09 6.61
N ARG A 41 4.40 1.83 7.73
CA ARG A 41 3.41 2.92 7.92
C ARG A 41 3.43 3.94 6.78
N HIS A 42 4.63 4.34 6.35
CA HIS A 42 4.77 5.27 5.23
C HIS A 42 4.22 4.68 3.93
N TYR A 43 4.49 3.40 3.64
CA TYR A 43 4.00 2.74 2.45
C TYR A 43 2.49 2.46 2.50
N THR A 44 1.94 2.08 3.65
CA THR A 44 0.49 1.96 3.86
C THR A 44 -0.19 3.29 3.56
N LYS A 45 0.32 4.41 4.11
CA LYS A 45 -0.25 5.74 3.84
C LYS A 45 -0.19 6.13 2.36
N GLN A 46 0.93 5.84 1.69
CA GLN A 46 1.06 6.10 0.26
C GLN A 46 0.14 5.22 -0.58
N LEU A 47 0.00 3.94 -0.21
CA LEU A 47 -0.86 3.00 -0.91
C LEU A 47 -2.33 3.42 -0.80
N LEU A 48 -2.80 3.70 0.43
CA LEU A 48 -4.14 4.24 0.71
C LEU A 48 -4.44 5.50 -0.10
N LYS A 49 -3.53 6.47 -0.09
CA LYS A 49 -3.74 7.73 -0.82
C LYS A 49 -3.87 7.49 -2.33
N ASN A 50 -3.00 6.64 -2.88
CA ASN A 50 -3.02 6.36 -4.31
C ASN A 50 -4.22 5.51 -4.72
N SER A 51 -4.65 4.54 -3.88
CA SER A 51 -5.81 3.72 -4.14
C SER A 51 -7.11 4.52 -4.03
N LEU A 52 -7.22 5.42 -3.05
CA LEU A 52 -8.37 6.32 -2.95
C LEU A 52 -8.48 7.21 -4.18
N ASN A 53 -7.39 7.85 -4.62
CA ASN A 53 -7.40 8.64 -5.85
C ASN A 53 -7.84 7.81 -7.06
N LEU A 54 -7.32 6.58 -7.22
CA LEU A 54 -7.66 5.72 -8.34
C LEU A 54 -9.13 5.28 -8.33
N LEU A 55 -9.72 5.12 -7.15
CA LEU A 55 -11.13 4.75 -6.97
C LEU A 55 -12.05 5.97 -7.17
N ASP A 56 -11.63 7.16 -6.73
CA ASP A 56 -12.38 8.42 -6.85
C ASP A 56 -12.40 8.93 -8.30
N ASP A 57 -11.28 8.79 -9.02
CA ASP A 57 -11.18 9.07 -10.46
C ASP A 57 -12.07 8.15 -11.32
N GLY A 58 -12.60 7.05 -10.75
CA GLY A 58 -13.51 6.11 -11.41
C GLY A 58 -15.01 6.45 -11.26
N ASP A 59 -15.36 7.40 -10.39
CA ASP A 59 -16.75 7.81 -10.09
C ASP A 59 -17.21 9.02 -10.95
N GLU A 60 -16.38 9.55 -11.87
CA GLU A 60 -16.80 10.53 -12.88
C GLU A 60 -17.37 9.84 -14.15
N VAL A 61 -18.67 9.47 -14.10
CA VAL A 61 -19.55 9.27 -15.27
C VAL A 61 -20.94 9.84 -14.99
#